data_AF-A0A7J2MPD0-F1
#
_entry.id   AF-A0A7J2MPD0-F1
#
_cell.length_a   1.000
_cell.length_b   1.000
_cell.length_c   1.000
_cell.angle_alpha   90.00
_cell.angle_beta   90.00
_cell.angle_gamma   90.00
#
_symmetry.space_group_name_H-M   'P 1'
#
loop_
_entity.id
_entity.type
_entity.pdbx_description
1 polymer ?
#
loop_
_entity_poly.entity_id
_entity_poly.type
_entity_poly.pdbx_seq_one_letter_code
_entity_poly.pdbx_strand_id
1 'polypeptide(L)'
;PEWKLKNLAEARDVAGVLDLLTDTDYKFLLELKEKYLETKSLFIFEKALKKYLLDMAKKLAIIHPYTAAKALYYIVLREKEVTDILGIYEAKKEEFGVILEEII
;
A
#
# COMPACT_ATOMS: atom_id res chain seq x y z
N PRO A 1 14.39 5.31 14.23
CA PRO A 1 15.02 6.33 15.09
C PRO A 1 14.28 7.68 14.96
N GLU A 2 14.12 8.42 16.05
CA GLU A 2 13.32 9.67 16.09
C GLU A 2 13.85 10.74 15.12
N TRP A 3 15.17 10.80 14.93
CA TRP A 3 15.81 11.72 13.98
C TRP A 3 15.36 11.50 12.53
N LYS A 4 15.04 10.26 12.13
CA LYS A 4 14.58 9.95 10.77
C LYS A 4 13.17 10.51 10.52
N LEU A 5 12.31 10.46 11.54
CA LEU A 5 10.96 11.00 11.45
C LEU A 5 10.96 12.52 11.29
N LYS A 6 11.87 13.22 11.99
CA LYS A 6 12.08 14.66 11.79
C LYS A 6 12.53 14.98 10.36
N ASN A 7 13.53 14.25 9.85
CA ASN A 7 14.02 14.46 8.48
C ASN A 7 12.93 14.20 7.43
N LEU A 8 12.07 13.20 7.63
CA LEU A 8 10.94 12.91 6.72
C LEU A 8 9.86 14.01 6.79
N ALA A 9 9.62 14.59 7.97
CA ALA A 9 8.67 15.69 8.13
C ALA A 9 9.15 17.01 7.51
N GLU A 10 10.47 17.20 7.42
CA GLU A 10 11.09 18.36 6.78
C GLU A 10 11.21 18.23 5.25
N ALA A 11 10.87 17.08 4.68
CA ALA A 11 10.88 16.86 3.24
C ALA A 11 9.85 17.76 2.53
N ARG A 12 10.24 18.36 1.41
CA ARG A 12 9.39 19.31 0.66
C ARG A 12 8.27 18.63 -0.12
N ASP A 13 8.50 17.42 -0.58
CA ASP A 13 7.59 16.67 -1.45
C ASP A 13 7.73 15.16 -1.24
N VAL A 14 6.78 14.42 -1.83
CA VAL A 14 6.73 12.95 -1.77
C VAL A 14 8.01 12.33 -2.36
N ALA A 15 8.59 12.94 -3.39
CA ALA A 15 9.84 12.49 -3.98
C ALA A 15 11.00 12.56 -2.97
N GLY A 16 11.13 13.66 -2.23
CA GLY A 16 12.12 13.82 -1.17
C GLY A 16 11.93 12.83 -0.02
N VAL A 17 10.67 12.52 0.34
CA VAL A 17 10.36 11.47 1.32
C VAL A 17 10.90 10.11 0.84
N LEU A 18 10.68 9.75 -0.43
CA LEU A 18 11.17 8.48 -1.00
C LEU A 18 12.70 8.42 -1.04
N ASP A 19 13.35 9.51 -1.42
CA ASP A 19 14.81 9.60 -1.47
C ASP A 19 15.42 9.42 -0.07
N LEU A 20 14.74 9.91 0.97
CA LEU A 20 15.13 9.68 2.36
C LEU A 20 14.85 8.26 2.87
N LEU A 21 14.02 7.45 2.21
CA LEU A 21 13.72 6.06 2.62
C LEU A 21 14.65 5.01 1.98
N THR A 22 15.57 5.44 1.10
CA THR A 22 16.57 4.62 0.38
C THR A 22 17.41 3.70 1.28
N ASP A 23 17.70 4.13 2.50
CA ASP A 23 18.52 3.45 3.50
C ASP A 23 17.73 2.47 4.39
N THR A 24 16.43 2.30 4.13
CA THR A 24 15.54 1.43 4.89
C THR A 24 15.06 0.24 4.06
N ASP A 25 14.36 -0.70 4.69
CA ASP A 25 13.69 -1.80 3.98
C ASP A 25 12.61 -1.33 2.98
N TYR A 26 12.22 -0.05 3.05
CA TYR A 26 11.25 0.57 2.15
C TYR A 26 11.87 1.14 0.86
N LYS A 27 13.16 0.92 0.59
CA LYS A 27 13.84 1.39 -0.64
C LYS A 27 13.15 0.98 -1.94
N PHE A 28 12.39 -0.13 -1.94
CA PHE A 28 11.63 -0.58 -3.12
C PHE A 28 10.59 0.44 -3.59
N LEU A 29 10.18 1.39 -2.75
CA LEU A 29 9.23 2.44 -3.13
C LEU A 29 9.79 3.41 -4.17
N LEU A 30 11.11 3.53 -4.29
CA LEU A 30 11.75 4.38 -5.31
C LEU A 30 11.48 3.89 -6.73
N GLU A 31 11.34 2.57 -6.92
CA GLU A 31 11.01 1.96 -8.21
C GLU A 31 9.62 2.41 -8.71
N LEU A 32 8.78 2.94 -7.83
CA LEU A 32 7.44 3.40 -8.14
C LEU A 32 7.37 4.92 -8.37
N LYS A 33 8.50 5.64 -8.24
CA LYS A 33 8.59 7.10 -8.37
C LYS A 33 8.14 7.57 -9.75
N GLU A 34 8.57 6.91 -10.81
CA GLU A 34 8.17 7.24 -12.19
C GLU A 34 6.66 7.11 -12.38
N LYS A 35 6.09 5.99 -11.93
CA LYS A 35 4.64 5.73 -12.00
C LYS A 35 3.83 6.73 -11.18
N TYR A 36 4.37 7.21 -10.06
CA TYR A 36 3.76 8.30 -9.30
C TYR A 36 3.84 9.64 -10.04
N LEU A 37 4.92 9.94 -10.75
CA LEU A 37 5.02 11.18 -11.52
C LEU A 37 3.98 11.24 -12.64
N GLU A 38 3.68 10.10 -13.27
CA GLU A 38 2.65 9.97 -14.32
C GLU A 38 1.23 10.07 -13.75
N THR A 39 0.92 9.30 -12.72
CA THR A 39 -0.45 9.19 -12.19
C THR A 39 -0.80 10.25 -11.16
N LYS A 40 0.21 10.86 -10.54
CA LYS A 40 0.11 11.72 -9.34
C LYS A 40 -0.67 11.09 -8.18
N SER A 41 -0.83 9.78 -8.17
CA SER A 41 -1.64 9.05 -7.20
C SER A 41 -0.79 8.37 -6.14
N LEU A 42 -1.04 8.68 -4.88
CA LEU A 42 -0.40 8.04 -3.72
C LEU A 42 -0.80 6.57 -3.56
N PHE A 43 -1.90 6.16 -4.20
CA PHE A 43 -2.44 4.80 -4.12
C PHE A 43 -1.42 3.73 -4.57
N ILE A 44 -0.51 4.08 -5.48
CA ILE A 44 0.54 3.16 -5.95
C ILE A 44 1.47 2.76 -4.79
N PHE A 45 1.88 3.73 -3.97
CA PHE A 45 2.75 3.47 -2.81
C PHE A 45 1.99 2.70 -1.74
N GLU A 46 0.74 3.07 -1.47
CA GLU A 46 -0.09 2.37 -0.49
C GLU A 46 -0.26 0.89 -0.87
N LYS A 47 -0.59 0.62 -2.14
CA LYS A 47 -0.73 -0.74 -2.65
C LYS A 47 0.57 -1.55 -2.51
N ALA A 48 1.71 -0.93 -2.79
CA ALA A 48 3.01 -1.57 -2.67
C ALA A 48 3.38 -1.85 -1.20
N LEU A 49 3.13 -0.91 -0.29
CA LEU A 49 3.33 -1.08 1.15
C LEU A 49 2.44 -2.19 1.74
N LYS A 50 1.14 -2.21 1.39
CA LYS A 50 0.23 -3.27 1.81
C LYS A 50 0.69 -4.64 1.33
N LYS A 51 1.16 -4.73 0.08
CA LYS A 51 1.73 -5.97 -0.46
C LYS A 51 2.98 -6.41 0.31
N TYR A 52 3.91 -5.48 0.54
CA TYR A 52 5.12 -5.74 1.30
C TYR A 52 4.82 -6.27 2.71
N LEU A 53 3.89 -5.64 3.42
CA LEU A 53 3.47 -6.06 4.76
C LEU A 53 2.84 -7.46 4.75
N LEU A 54 1.96 -7.74 3.78
CA LEU A 54 1.36 -9.07 3.63
C LEU A 54 2.42 -10.15 3.34
N ASP A 55 3.36 -9.86 2.44
CA ASP A 55 4.43 -10.78 2.08
C ASP A 55 5.37 -11.03 3.29
N MET A 56 5.62 -10.01 4.12
CA MET A 56 6.34 -10.15 5.38
C MET A 56 5.57 -11.01 6.38
N ALA A 57 4.29 -10.74 6.61
CA ALA A 57 3.45 -11.51 7.51
C ALA A 57 3.36 -12.99 7.07
N LYS A 58 3.26 -13.24 5.76
CA LYS A 58 3.29 -14.59 5.18
C LYS A 58 4.59 -15.31 5.48
N LYS A 59 5.74 -14.64 5.28
CA LYS A 59 7.06 -15.21 5.60
C LYS A 59 7.15 -15.58 7.08
N LEU A 60 6.76 -14.68 7.98
CA LEU A 60 6.77 -14.94 9.42
C LEU A 60 5.87 -16.12 9.80
N ALA A 61 4.69 -16.24 9.21
CA ALA A 61 3.76 -17.34 9.46
C ALA A 61 4.30 -18.71 9.01
N ILE A 62 5.12 -18.73 7.95
CA ILE A 62 5.78 -19.95 7.44
C ILE A 62 6.96 -20.33 8.34
N ILE A 63 7.81 -19.36 8.70
CA ILE A 63 9.02 -19.60 9.50
C ILE A 63 8.67 -19.96 10.95
N HIS A 64 7.65 -19.32 11.52
CA HIS A 64 7.25 -19.49 12.92
C HIS A 64 5.79 -19.96 13.05
N PRO A 65 5.45 -21.19 12.61
CA PRO A 65 4.09 -21.66 12.43
C PRO A 65 3.29 -21.91 13.72
N TYR A 66 3.94 -21.94 14.87
CA TYR A 66 3.32 -22.16 16.19
C TYR A 66 3.21 -20.88 17.03
N THR A 67 3.42 -19.73 16.41
CA THR A 67 3.34 -18.42 17.07
C THR A 67 2.12 -17.63 16.59
N ALA A 68 1.89 -16.45 17.18
CA ALA A 68 0.87 -15.50 16.73
C ALA A 68 1.07 -15.04 15.27
N ALA A 69 2.21 -15.31 14.64
CA ALA A 69 2.48 -14.94 13.25
C ALA A 69 1.44 -15.48 12.25
N LYS A 70 0.93 -16.70 12.45
CA LYS A 70 -0.15 -17.25 11.60
C LYS A 70 -1.46 -16.48 11.76
N ALA A 71 -1.83 -16.15 13.00
CA ALA A 71 -3.02 -15.37 13.28
C ALA A 71 -2.91 -13.96 12.69
N LEU A 72 -1.75 -13.32 12.85
CA LEU A 72 -1.44 -12.02 12.25
C LEU A 72 -1.55 -12.07 10.72
N TYR A 73 -0.92 -13.05 10.07
CA TYR A 73 -1.01 -13.22 8.63
C TYR A 73 -2.46 -13.41 8.16
N TYR A 74 -3.23 -14.24 8.87
CA TYR A 74 -4.65 -14.46 8.56
C TYR A 74 -5.46 -13.16 8.65
N ILE A 75 -5.27 -12.36 9.71
CA ILE A 75 -5.97 -11.08 9.88
C ILE A 75 -5.64 -10.12 8.72
N VAL A 76 -4.35 -9.93 8.42
CA VAL A 76 -3.90 -9.03 7.34
C VAL A 76 -4.41 -9.51 5.98
N LEU A 77 -4.44 -10.84 5.75
CA LEU A 77 -4.99 -11.43 4.54
C LEU A 77 -6.49 -11.12 4.40
N ARG A 78 -7.27 -11.29 5.47
CA ARG A 78 -8.72 -11.03 5.46
C ARG A 78 -9.04 -9.56 5.25
N GLU A 79 -8.30 -8.65 5.89
CA GLU A 79 -8.45 -7.21 5.67
C GLU A 79 -8.20 -6.85 4.20
N LYS A 80 -7.14 -7.44 3.60
CA LYS A 80 -6.85 -7.25 2.19
C LYS A 80 -7.96 -7.77 1.28
N GLU A 81 -8.48 -8.97 1.53
CA GLU A 81 -9.56 -9.55 0.75
C GLU A 81 -10.81 -8.66 0.77
N VAL A 82 -11.22 -8.18 1.96
CA VAL A 82 -12.37 -7.27 2.09
C VAL A 82 -12.13 -5.97 1.33
N THR A 83 -10.94 -5.38 1.47
CA THR A 83 -10.59 -4.13 0.77
C THR A 83 -10.58 -4.30 -0.74
N ASP A 84 -10.02 -5.41 -1.24
CA ASP A 84 -9.96 -5.68 -2.68
C ASP A 84 -11.37 -5.92 -3.25
N ILE A 85 -12.24 -6.68 -2.54
CA ILE A 85 -13.63 -6.92 -2.95
C ILE A 85 -14.42 -5.62 -2.94
N LEU A 86 -14.28 -4.80 -1.90
CA LEU A 86 -14.95 -3.50 -1.81
C LEU A 86 -14.49 -2.59 -2.96
N GLY A 87 -13.20 -2.54 -3.26
CA GLY A 87 -12.68 -1.75 -4.37
C GLY A 87 -13.25 -2.17 -5.72
N ILE A 88 -13.45 -3.47 -5.95
CA ILE A 88 -14.13 -3.97 -7.17
C ILE A 88 -15.60 -3.55 -7.19
N TYR A 89 -16.30 -3.66 -6.05
CA TYR A 89 -17.70 -3.28 -5.93
C TYR A 89 -17.91 -1.77 -6.18
N GLU A 90 -17.08 -0.92 -5.60
CA GLU A 90 -17.12 0.53 -5.78
C GLU A 90 -16.84 0.93 -7.23
N ALA A 91 -15.79 0.37 -7.84
CA ALA A 91 -15.48 0.61 -9.25
C ALA A 91 -16.66 0.22 -10.18
N LYS A 92 -17.33 -0.90 -9.88
CA LYS A 92 -18.51 -1.32 -10.63
C LYS A 92 -19.70 -0.38 -10.40
N LYS A 93 -19.93 0.06 -9.17
CA LYS A 93 -21.00 1.01 -8.84
C LYS A 93 -20.82 2.35 -9.53
N GLU A 94 -19.59 2.88 -9.60
CA GLU A 94 -19.29 4.13 -10.31
C GLU A 94 -19.55 4.01 -11.81
N GLU A 95 -19.12 2.91 -12.45
CA GLU A 95 -19.43 2.62 -13.85
C GLU A 95 -20.94 2.61 -14.10
N PHE A 96 -21.72 1.98 -13.21
CA PHE A 96 -23.18 2.00 -13.28
C PHE A 96 -23.79 3.40 -13.06
N GLY A 97 -23.18 4.26 -12.23
CA GLY A 97 -23.61 5.63 -12.03
C GLY A 97 -23.43 6.49 -13.28
N VAL A 98 -22.28 6.37 -13.96
CA VAL A 98 -22.00 7.06 -15.23
C VAL A 98 -22.98 6.62 -16.32
N ILE A 99 -23.27 5.32 -16.43
CA ILE A 99 -24.25 4.79 -17.39
C ILE A 99 -25.65 5.37 -17.13
N LEU A 100 -26.04 5.59 -15.87
CA LEU A 100 -27.35 6.17 -15.56
C LEU A 100 -27.42 7.66 -15.89
N GLU A 101 -26.34 8.42 -15.72
CA GLU A 101 -26.28 9.84 -16.11
C GLU A 101 -26.30 10.02 -17.65
N GLU A 102 -25.76 9.08 -18.42
CA GLU A 102 -25.83 9.12 -19.90
C GLU A 102 -27.21 8.76 -20.46
N ILE A 103 -28.07 8.10 -19.67
CA ILE A 103 -29.40 7.63 -20.09
C ILE A 103 -30.52 8.64 -19.75
N ILE A 104 -30.29 9.57 -18.81
CA ILE A 104 -31.25 10.61 -18.36
C ILE A 104 -31.04 11.89 -19.17
#